data_AF-A0A7W3LTU9-F1
#
_entry.id   AF-A0A7W3LTU9-F1
#
_cell.length_a   1.000
_cell.length_b   1.000
_cell.length_c   1.000
_cell.angle_alpha   90.00
_cell.angle_beta   90.00
_cell.angle_gamma   90.00
#
_symmetry.space_group_name_H-M   'P 1'
#
loop_
_entity.id
_entity.type
_entity.pdbx_description
1 polymer ?
#
loop_
_entity_poly.entity_id
_entity_poly.type
_entity_poly.pdbx_seq_one_letter_code
_entity_poly.pdbx_strand_id
1 'polypeptide(L)'
;MGVRPTQRRRTVTLVSEELAELIVPGLSASAAALASAASTPEITGALSSASTAAHLHDALTVFQHAPLPPEHLWKICRVLRA
;
A
#
# COMPACT_ATOMS: atom_id res chain seq x y z
N MET A 1 31.60 14.34 21.53
CA MET A 1 30.16 14.51 21.25
C MET A 1 29.91 14.01 19.83
N GLY A 2 29.62 12.71 19.67
CA GLY A 2 29.56 12.06 18.36
C GLY A 2 28.16 12.13 17.78
N VAL A 3 27.99 12.86 16.69
CA VAL A 3 26.78 12.81 15.88
C VAL A 3 26.63 11.40 15.29
N ARG A 4 25.65 10.65 15.79
CA ARG A 4 25.30 9.36 15.20
C ARG A 4 24.84 9.60 13.77
N PRO A 5 25.34 8.85 12.78
CA PRO A 5 24.82 8.96 11.42
C PRO A 5 23.33 8.65 11.50
N THR A 6 22.49 9.64 11.17
CA THR A 6 21.07 9.42 10.97
C THR A 6 20.98 8.32 9.93
N GLN A 7 20.46 7.14 10.34
CA GLN A 7 20.03 6.08 9.43
C GLN A 7 19.22 6.77 8.33
N ARG A 8 19.85 7.02 7.17
CA ARG A 8 19.18 7.55 5.99
C ARG A 8 18.08 6.54 5.71
N ARG A 9 16.87 6.93 6.08
CA ARG A 9 15.57 6.27 5.84
C ARG A 9 15.70 5.09 4.88
N ARG A 10 16.03 3.92 5.40
CA ARG A 10 15.62 2.68 4.73
C ARG A 10 14.13 2.59 5.00
N THR A 11 13.34 3.25 4.16
CA THR A 11 11.92 2.92 4.06
C THR A 11 11.92 1.48 3.56
N VAL A 12 11.68 0.53 4.46
CA VAL A 12 11.41 -0.84 4.05
C VAL A 12 10.07 -0.76 3.34
N THR A 13 10.10 -0.72 2.01
CA THR A 13 8.88 -0.76 1.21
C THR A 13 8.31 -2.15 1.38
N LEU A 14 7.29 -2.28 2.24
CA LEU A 14 6.60 -3.55 2.51
C LEU A 14 5.90 -4.10 1.28
N VAL A 15 5.62 -3.24 0.30
CA VAL A 15 5.10 -3.61 -1.01
C VAL A 15 6.17 -3.37 -2.05
N SER A 16 6.76 -4.43 -2.59
CA SER A 16 7.65 -4.34 -3.76
C SER A 16 6.86 -3.99 -5.02
N GLU A 17 7.52 -3.53 -6.07
CA GLU A 17 6.89 -3.31 -7.38
C GLU A 17 6.26 -4.62 -7.92
N GLU A 18 6.93 -5.76 -7.70
CA GLU A 18 6.40 -7.07 -8.09
C GLU A 18 5.11 -7.43 -7.33
N LEU A 19 5.04 -7.08 -6.05
CA LEU A 19 3.83 -7.27 -5.26
C LEU A 19 2.75 -6.26 -5.66
N ALA A 20 3.13 -5.03 -6.01
CA ALA A 20 2.20 -4.02 -6.51
C ALA A 20 1.51 -4.50 -7.80
N GLU A 21 2.30 -5.03 -8.74
CA GLU A 21 1.81 -5.60 -9.99
C GLU A 21 0.89 -6.81 -9.77
N LEU A 22 1.19 -7.64 -8.76
CA LEU A 22 0.31 -8.74 -8.35
C LEU A 22 -1.02 -8.23 -7.76
N ILE A 23 -0.98 -7.15 -6.98
CA ILE A 23 -2.18 -6.57 -6.33
C ILE A 23 -3.07 -5.92 -7.39
N VAL A 24 -2.56 -4.91 -8.11
CA VAL A 24 -3.25 -4.26 -9.23
C VAL A 24 -2.17 -3.78 -10.22
N PRO A 25 -2.18 -4.29 -11.46
CA PRO A 25 -1.25 -3.87 -12.51
C PRO A 25 -1.25 -2.36 -12.74
N GLY A 26 -0.05 -1.78 -12.86
CA GLY A 26 0.14 -0.37 -13.16
C GLY A 26 -0.12 0.61 -12.01
N LEU A 27 -0.42 0.12 -10.80
CA LEU A 27 -0.41 0.95 -9.59
C LEU A 27 1.00 1.07 -9.01
N SER A 28 1.28 2.22 -8.40
CA SER A 28 2.46 2.36 -7.54
C SER A 28 2.35 1.46 -6.31
N ALA A 29 3.49 1.11 -5.71
CA ALA A 29 3.53 0.31 -4.48
C ALA A 29 2.66 0.88 -3.34
N SER A 30 2.63 2.21 -3.16
CA SER A 30 1.78 2.85 -2.15
C SER A 30 0.29 2.76 -2.48
N ALA A 31 -0.09 2.95 -3.75
CA ALA A 31 -1.47 2.82 -4.19
C ALA A 31 -1.96 1.36 -4.07
N ALA A 32 -1.12 0.38 -4.42
CA ALA A 32 -1.44 -1.04 -4.28
C ALA A 32 -1.61 -1.46 -2.82
N ALA A 33 -0.77 -0.94 -1.91
CA ALA A 33 -0.94 -1.14 -0.47
C ALA A 33 -2.30 -0.62 0.04
N LEU A 34 -2.68 0.58 -0.39
CA LEU A 34 -3.98 1.18 -0.05
C LEU A 34 -5.15 0.38 -0.64
N ALA A 35 -5.02 -0.13 -1.88
CA ALA A 35 -6.06 -0.91 -2.53
C ALA A 35 -6.32 -2.22 -1.76
N SER A 36 -5.26 -2.86 -1.26
CA SER A 36 -5.38 -4.05 -0.40
C SER A 36 -6.09 -3.72 0.91
N ALA A 37 -5.72 -2.61 1.57
CA ALA A 37 -6.36 -2.17 2.81
C ALA A 37 -7.85 -1.80 2.61
N ALA A 38 -8.16 -1.06 1.54
CA ALA A 38 -9.52 -0.66 1.17
C ALA A 38 -10.43 -1.85 0.86
N SER A 39 -9.85 -2.96 0.41
CA SER A 39 -10.57 -4.17 0.04
C SER A 39 -10.71 -5.17 1.19
N THR A 40 -10.08 -4.91 2.33
CA THR A 40 -10.12 -5.82 3.47
C THR A 40 -11.50 -5.73 4.15
N PRO A 41 -12.20 -6.87 4.35
CA PRO A 41 -13.48 -6.89 5.04
C PRO A 41 -13.38 -6.22 6.41
N GLU A 42 -14.46 -5.52 6.80
CA GLU A 42 -14.59 -4.82 8.09
C GLU A 42 -13.67 -3.60 8.31
N ILE A 43 -12.77 -3.28 7.37
CA ILE A 43 -12.03 -2.01 7.38
C ILE A 43 -12.90 -0.91 6.77
N THR A 44 -13.21 0.11 7.56
CA THR A 44 -14.07 1.24 7.13
C THR A 44 -13.26 2.44 6.60
N GLY A 45 -11.95 2.43 6.76
CA GLY A 45 -11.06 3.47 6.26
C GLY A 45 -9.61 3.28 6.72
N ALA A 46 -8.68 4.03 6.10
CA ALA A 46 -7.28 4.06 6.51
C ALA A 46 -6.83 5.50 6.77
N LEU A 47 -5.96 5.67 7.76
CA LEU A 47 -5.28 6.93 8.01
C LEU A 47 -4.07 7.05 7.08
N SER A 48 -4.08 8.06 6.21
CA SER A 48 -2.95 8.35 5.33
C SER A 48 -2.15 9.53 5.87
N SER A 49 -0.84 9.31 6.10
CA SER A 49 0.11 10.38 6.42
C SER A 49 0.69 11.00 5.14
N ALA A 50 -0.16 11.36 4.19
CA ALA A 50 0.25 12.01 2.95
C ALA A 50 0.90 13.37 3.25
N SER A 51 2.16 13.54 2.85
CA SER A 51 2.90 14.79 3.06
C SER A 51 2.78 15.78 1.89
N THR A 52 2.04 15.41 0.84
CA THR A 52 1.78 16.24 -0.35
C THR A 52 0.33 16.08 -0.79
N ALA A 53 -0.21 17.10 -1.46
CA ALA A 53 -1.57 17.04 -2.02
C ALA A 53 -1.72 15.92 -3.08
N ALA A 54 -0.66 15.65 -3.86
CA ALA A 54 -0.64 14.56 -4.83
C ALA A 54 -0.82 13.19 -4.15
N HIS A 55 -0.06 12.90 -3.09
CA HIS A 55 -0.20 11.64 -2.35
C HIS A 55 -1.58 11.48 -1.69
N LEU A 56 -2.19 12.59 -1.25
CA LEU A 56 -3.55 12.55 -0.72
C LEU A 56 -4.57 12.26 -1.83
N HIS A 57 -4.41 12.89 -2.99
CA HIS A 57 -5.28 12.66 -4.14
C HIS A 57 -5.21 11.21 -4.62
N ASP A 58 -4.01 10.64 -4.78
CA ASP A 58 -3.82 9.25 -5.16
C ASP A 58 -4.48 8.29 -4.16
N ALA A 59 -4.32 8.56 -2.86
CA ALA A 59 -4.96 7.76 -1.83
C ALA A 59 -6.49 7.78 -1.93
N LEU A 60 -7.08 8.97 -2.11
CA LEU A 60 -8.53 9.13 -2.26
C LEU A 60 -9.06 8.41 -3.51
N THR A 61 -8.33 8.49 -4.63
CA THR A 61 -8.69 7.79 -5.86
C THR A 61 -8.74 6.29 -5.62
N VAL A 62 -7.76 5.71 -4.92
CA VAL A 62 -7.74 4.28 -4.57
C VAL A 62 -8.97 3.85 -3.77
N PHE A 63 -9.40 4.63 -2.78
CA PHE A 63 -10.60 4.31 -1.98
C PHE A 63 -11.93 4.45 -2.75
N GLN A 64 -11.95 5.11 -3.91
CA GLN A 64 -13.14 5.22 -4.76
C GLN A 64 -13.29 4.04 -5.72
N HIS A 65 -12.24 3.23 -5.92
CA HIS A 65 -12.32 2.06 -6.77
C HIS A 65 -13.12 0.94 -6.13
N ALA A 66 -13.65 0.05 -6.98
CA ALA A 66 -14.29 -1.17 -6.50
C ALA A 66 -13.28 -2.01 -5.68
N PRO A 67 -13.70 -2.59 -4.54
CA PRO A 67 -12.87 -3.49 -3.77
C PRO A 67 -12.34 -4.64 -4.62
N LEU A 68 -11.13 -5.10 -4.31
CA LEU A 68 -10.57 -6.32 -4.88
C LEU A 68 -11.46 -7.52 -4.56
N PRO A 69 -11.63 -8.45 -5.52
CA PRO A 69 -12.37 -9.67 -5.27
C PRO A 69 -11.75 -10.48 -4.12
N PRO A 70 -12.55 -11.12 -3.25
CA PRO A 70 -12.04 -11.89 -2.12
C PRO A 70 -11.02 -12.97 -2.52
N GLU A 71 -11.22 -13.66 -3.64
CA GLU A 71 -10.29 -14.66 -4.18
C GLU A 71 -8.92 -14.07 -4.54
N HIS A 72 -8.88 -12.80 -4.94
CA HIS A 72 -7.64 -12.09 -5.24
C HIS A 72 -6.89 -11.71 -3.96
N LEU A 73 -7.62 -11.25 -2.94
CA LEU A 73 -7.07 -11.01 -1.61
C LEU A 73 -6.46 -12.27 -1.00
N TRP A 74 -7.11 -13.43 -1.16
CA TRP A 74 -6.55 -14.71 -0.72
C TRP A 74 -5.22 -15.04 -1.39
N LYS A 75 -5.06 -14.75 -2.68
CA LYS A 75 -3.78 -14.94 -3.40
C LYS A 75 -2.69 -14.02 -2.83
N ILE A 76 -3.01 -12.75 -2.60
CA ILE A 76 -2.09 -11.77 -1.99
C ILE A 76 -1.66 -12.23 -0.59
N CYS A 77 -2.63 -12.60 0.27
CA CYS A 77 -2.35 -13.09 1.62
C CYS A 77 -1.56 -14.40 1.65
N ARG A 78 -1.61 -15.21 0.60
CA ARG A 78 -0.78 -16.41 0.47
C ARG A 78 0.67 -16.06 0.14
N VAL A 79 0.89 -15.09 -0.75
CA VAL A 79 2.23 -14.60 -1.11
C VAL A 79 2.91 -13.92 0.10
N LEU A 80 2.16 -13.12 0.86
CA LEU A 80 2.68 -12.42 2.04
C LEU A 80 2.99 -13.32 3.25
N ARG A 81 2.48 -14.57 3.27
CA ARG A 81 2.72 -15.54 4.36
C ARG A 81 3.92 -16.47 4.12
N ALA A 82 4.54 -16.41 2.94
CA ALA A 82 5.71 -17.20 2.57
C ALA A 82 7.00 -16.56 3.11
#